data_AF-A0A368YPU3-F1
#
_entry.id   AF-A0A368YPU3-F1
#
_cell.length_a   1.000
_cell.length_b   1.000
_cell.length_c   1.000
_cell.angle_alpha   90.00
_cell.angle_beta   90.00
_cell.angle_gamma   90.00
#
_symmetry.space_group_name_H-M   'P 1'
#
loop_
_entity.id
_entity.type
_entity.pdbx_description
1 polymer ?
#
loop_
_entity_poly.entity_id
_entity_poly.type
_entity_poly.pdbx_seq_one_letter_code
_entity_poly.pdbx_strand_id
1 'polypeptide(L)'
;MNEEDKTANAQVLCGKCKVPIQGPTEPTEDSIFKCPDCGASDTHADVMKEVGEYFHDTTARTLQSHMKKAARSSKMITYKGKDVADREYKFILSTI
;
A
#
# COMPACT_ATOMS: atom_id res chain seq x y z
N MET A 1 -26.16 6.05 3.54
CA MET A 1 -25.36 4.99 4.19
C MET A 1 -23.95 5.54 4.21
N ASN A 2 -23.39 5.74 5.40
CA ASN A 2 -22.16 6.51 5.58
C ASN A 2 -20.96 5.72 5.04
N GLU A 3 -20.25 6.32 4.09
CA GLU A 3 -19.10 5.75 3.36
C GLU A 3 -17.76 6.31 3.86
N GLU A 4 -17.71 6.80 5.10
CA GLU A 4 -16.54 7.54 5.62
C GLU A 4 -15.66 6.78 6.62
N ASP A 5 -15.99 5.53 6.98
CA ASP A 5 -15.24 4.80 8.03
C ASP A 5 -14.69 3.45 7.53
N LYS A 6 -13.75 3.50 6.59
CA LYS A 6 -12.89 2.33 6.25
C LYS A 6 -11.40 2.61 6.27
N THR A 7 -11.00 3.77 6.77
CA THR A 7 -9.58 4.17 6.85
C THR A 7 -9.09 4.34 8.29
N ALA A 8 -9.94 4.09 9.30
CA ALA A 8 -9.60 4.29 10.72
C ALA A 8 -8.61 3.25 11.29
N ASN A 9 -8.27 2.19 10.55
CA ASN A 9 -7.38 1.11 11.02
C ASN A 9 -6.21 0.85 10.05
N ALA A 10 -5.78 1.86 9.29
CA ALA A 10 -4.67 1.73 8.36
C ALA A 10 -3.52 2.65 8.79
N GLN A 11 -2.38 2.06 9.14
CA GLN A 11 -1.19 2.79 9.55
C GLN A 11 -0.16 2.81 8.41
N VAL A 12 0.43 3.98 8.17
CA VAL A 12 1.54 4.10 7.20
C VAL A 12 2.84 3.67 7.88
N LEU A 13 3.54 2.73 7.25
CA LEU A 13 4.83 2.23 7.69
C LEU A 13 5.91 2.55 6.65
N CYS A 14 7.17 2.58 7.08
CA CYS A 14 8.30 2.53 6.17
C CYS A 14 8.33 1.17 5.47
N GLY A 15 8.37 1.13 4.15
CA GLY A 15 8.44 -0.10 3.35
C GLY A 15 9.69 -0.92 3.61
N LYS A 16 10.82 -0.29 3.96
CA LYS A 16 12.08 -0.96 4.28
C LYS A 16 12.13 -1.49 5.72
N CYS A 17 11.86 -0.61 6.69
CA CYS A 17 12.00 -0.94 8.11
C CYS A 17 10.73 -1.55 8.72
N LYS A 18 9.58 -1.42 8.05
CA LYS A 18 8.27 -1.86 8.53
C LYS A 18 7.86 -1.27 9.89
N VAL A 19 8.39 -0.09 10.20
CA VAL A 19 8.06 0.68 11.41
C VAL A 19 7.19 1.88 11.03
N PRO A 20 6.33 2.36 11.95
CA PRO A 20 5.50 3.54 11.69
C PRO A 20 6.38 4.77 11.46
N ILE A 21 6.02 5.53 10.43
CA ILE A 21 6.64 6.82 10.18
C ILE A 21 6.18 7.83 11.22
N GLN A 22 7.07 8.73 11.60
CA GLN A 22 6.77 9.83 12.51
C GLN A 22 6.59 11.11 11.72
N GLY A 23 5.61 11.91 12.11
CA GLY A 23 5.32 13.20 11.50
C GLY A 23 4.68 14.14 12.52
N PRO A 24 4.45 15.40 12.13
CA PRO A 24 3.74 16.35 12.97
C PRO A 24 2.31 15.87 13.26
N THR A 25 1.80 16.19 14.45
CA THR A 25 0.45 15.80 14.91
C THR A 25 -0.65 16.36 14.01
N GLU A 26 -0.43 17.55 13.43
CA GLU A 26 -1.31 18.19 12.46
C GLU A 26 -0.57 18.29 11.11
N PRO A 27 -0.63 17.25 10.26
CA PRO A 27 0.10 17.24 9.01
C PRO A 27 -0.55 18.14 7.95
N THR A 28 0.27 19.00 7.35
CA THR A 28 0.00 19.71 6.10
C THR A 28 0.55 18.94 4.90
N GLU A 29 0.22 19.32 3.67
CA GLU A 29 0.74 18.67 2.45
C GLU A 29 2.27 18.69 2.39
N ASP A 30 2.89 19.78 2.84
CA ASP A 30 4.36 19.95 2.93
C ASP A 30 4.99 19.36 4.20
N SER A 31 4.18 18.77 5.09
CA SER A 31 4.71 18.19 6.33
C SER A 31 5.60 17.01 6.04
N ILE A 32 6.80 17.03 6.60
CA ILE A 32 7.77 15.95 6.41
C ILE A 32 7.45 14.81 7.36
N PHE A 33 7.24 13.63 6.79
CA PHE A 33 7.19 12.38 7.53
C PHE A 33 8.51 11.65 7.40
N LYS A 34 8.97 11.04 8.48
CA LYS A 34 10.27 10.38 8.54
C LYS A 34 10.19 9.04 9.25
N CYS A 35 10.88 8.05 8.68
CA CYS A 35 11.17 6.79 9.34
C CYS A 35 12.22 7.02 10.45
N PRO A 36 11.92 6.66 11.71
CA PRO A 36 12.87 6.84 12.81
C PRO A 36 14.08 5.90 12.73
N ASP A 37 13.99 4.80 11.97
CA ASP A 37 14.99 3.72 11.95
C ASP A 37 16.04 3.91 10.84
N CYS A 38 15.60 4.08 9.59
CA CYS A 38 16.51 4.30 8.44
C CYS A 38 16.63 5.76 8.00
N GLY A 39 15.84 6.66 8.57
CA GLY A 39 15.86 8.08 8.26
C GLY A 39 15.20 8.47 6.93
N ALA A 40 14.59 7.53 6.19
CA ALA A 40 13.82 7.84 4.98
C ALA A 40 12.73 8.87 5.30
N SER A 41 12.67 9.96 4.54
CA SER A 41 11.70 11.03 4.76
C SER A 41 11.15 11.53 3.45
N ASP A 42 9.89 11.94 3.47
CA ASP A 42 9.22 12.53 2.31
C ASP A 42 8.09 13.45 2.78
N THR A 43 7.50 14.23 1.85
CA THR A 43 6.36 15.08 2.17
C THR A 43 5.10 14.26 2.40
N HIS A 44 4.14 14.76 3.16
CA HIS A 44 2.86 14.09 3.38
C HIS A 44 2.16 13.76 2.06
N ALA A 45 2.19 14.70 1.11
CA ALA A 45 1.61 14.51 -0.21
C ALA A 45 2.29 13.35 -0.97
N ASP A 46 3.62 13.29 -0.97
CA ASP A 46 4.37 12.21 -1.63
C ASP A 46 4.18 10.86 -0.92
N VAL A 47 4.16 10.84 0.42
CA VAL A 47 3.86 9.63 1.21
C VAL A 47 2.49 9.10 0.85
N MET A 48 1.45 9.94 0.88
CA MET A 48 0.08 9.51 0.61
C MET A 48 -0.10 9.06 -0.85
N LYS A 49 0.57 9.72 -1.78
CA LYS A 49 0.61 9.31 -3.18
C LYS A 49 1.23 7.93 -3.34
N GLU A 50 2.40 7.71 -2.75
CA GLU A 50 3.12 6.43 -2.85
C GLU A 50 2.34 5.29 -2.17
N VAL A 51 1.75 5.56 -1.01
CA VAL A 51 0.86 4.63 -0.30
C VAL A 51 -0.39 4.30 -1.12
N GLY A 52 -0.95 5.29 -1.82
CA GLY A 52 -2.07 5.08 -2.74
C GLY A 52 -1.69 4.18 -3.92
N GLU A 53 -0.51 4.36 -4.49
CA GLU A 53 0.03 3.47 -5.53
C GLU A 53 0.26 2.06 -5.00
N TYR A 54 0.81 1.90 -3.79
CA TYR A 54 0.98 0.62 -3.11
C TYR A 54 -0.36 -0.09 -2.89
N PHE A 55 -1.38 0.65 -2.45
CA PHE A 55 -2.71 0.10 -2.20
C PHE A 55 -3.36 -0.40 -3.50
N HIS A 56 -3.28 0.37 -4.59
CA HIS A 56 -3.77 -0.05 -5.90
C HIS A 56 -3.05 -1.30 -6.40
N ASP A 57 -1.72 -1.35 -6.29
CA ASP A 57 -0.90 -2.48 -6.71
C ASP A 57 -1.24 -3.75 -5.91
N THR A 58 -1.35 -3.61 -4.59
CA THR A 58 -1.72 -4.71 -3.67
C THR A 58 -3.13 -5.23 -3.95
N THR A 59 -4.08 -4.34 -4.21
CA THR A 59 -5.46 -4.72 -4.55
C THR A 59 -5.51 -5.45 -5.89
N ALA A 60 -4.79 -4.94 -6.89
CA ALA A 60 -4.68 -5.58 -8.20
C ALA A 60 -4.05 -6.97 -8.10
N ARG A 61 -2.94 -7.13 -7.35
CA ARG A 61 -2.30 -8.44 -7.10
C ARG A 61 -3.25 -9.41 -6.41
N THR A 62 -3.97 -8.94 -5.40
CA THR A 62 -4.91 -9.77 -4.64
C THR A 62 -6.00 -10.28 -5.58
N LEU A 63 -6.63 -9.40 -6.35
CA LEU A 63 -7.63 -9.76 -7.34
C LEU A 63 -7.07 -10.76 -8.37
N GLN A 64 -5.88 -10.50 -8.93
CA GLN A 64 -5.23 -11.43 -9.85
C GLN A 64 -4.96 -12.80 -9.22
N SER A 65 -4.55 -12.85 -7.95
CA SER A 65 -4.33 -14.11 -7.22
C SER A 65 -5.62 -14.90 -7.05
N HIS A 66 -6.73 -14.23 -6.72
CA HIS A 66 -8.06 -14.86 -6.66
C HIS A 66 -8.50 -15.39 -8.03
N MET A 67 -8.32 -14.60 -9.10
CA MET A 67 -8.62 -15.04 -10.47
C MET A 67 -7.75 -16.23 -10.89
N LYS A 68 -6.44 -16.21 -10.60
CA LYS A 68 -5.52 -17.32 -10.84
C LYS A 68 -5.98 -18.59 -10.11
N LYS A 69 -6.40 -18.47 -8.84
CA LYS A 69 -6.91 -19.61 -8.04
C LYS A 69 -8.22 -20.16 -8.62
N ALA A 70 -9.16 -19.29 -9.00
CA ALA A 70 -10.42 -19.69 -9.62
C ALA A 70 -10.19 -20.39 -10.97
N ALA A 71 -9.34 -19.81 -11.82
CA ALA A 71 -8.95 -20.41 -13.10
C ALA A 71 -8.24 -21.76 -12.92
N ARG A 72 -7.34 -21.91 -11.94
CA ARG A 72 -6.71 -23.21 -11.62
C ARG A 72 -7.72 -24.25 -11.12
N SER A 73 -8.78 -23.83 -10.43
CA SER A 73 -9.87 -24.73 -10.01
C SER A 73 -10.76 -25.18 -11.17
N SER A 74 -10.68 -24.51 -12.32
CA SER A 74 -11.41 -24.87 -13.55
C SER A 74 -10.44 -25.44 -14.59
N LYS A 75 -10.51 -26.75 -14.87
CA LYS A 75 -9.68 -27.46 -15.86
C LYS A 75 -9.70 -26.88 -17.31
N MET A 76 -10.55 -25.90 -17.60
CA MET A 76 -10.76 -25.33 -18.93
C MET A 76 -10.27 -23.87 -19.10
N ILE A 77 -9.70 -23.22 -18.08
CA ILE A 77 -9.31 -21.80 -18.15
C ILE A 77 -7.83 -21.63 -17.79
N THR A 78 -7.01 -21.25 -18.77
CA THR A 78 -5.60 -20.89 -18.56
C THR A 78 -5.46 -19.38 -18.40
N TYR A 79 -5.15 -18.91 -17.19
CA TYR A 79 -4.92 -17.50 -16.92
C TYR A 79 -3.54 -17.05 -17.45
N LYS A 80 -3.51 -16.12 -18.40
CA LYS A 80 -2.30 -15.50 -18.99
C LYS A 80 -2.12 -14.03 -18.57
N GLY A 81 -2.57 -13.63 -17.38
CA GLY A 81 -2.33 -12.27 -16.89
C GLY A 81 -0.86 -12.07 -16.53
N LYS A 82 -0.28 -10.94 -16.98
CA LYS A 82 1.08 -10.52 -16.60
C LYS A 82 1.16 -10.33 -15.09
N ASP A 83 2.20 -10.88 -14.47
CA ASP A 83 2.51 -10.62 -13.06
C ASP A 83 2.70 -9.12 -12.84
N VAL A 84 2.04 -8.60 -11.82
CA VAL A 84 2.22 -7.21 -11.39
C VAL A 84 3.70 -7.07 -10.98
N ALA A 85 4.43 -6.15 -11.61
CA ALA A 85 5.86 -5.99 -11.40
C ALA A 85 6.14 -5.64 -9.93
N ASP A 86 7.01 -6.39 -9.25
CA ASP A 86 7.39 -6.12 -7.86
C ASP A 86 8.03 -4.73 -7.78
N ARG A 87 7.26 -3.73 -7.33
CA ARG A 87 7.75 -2.38 -7.09
C ARG A 87 8.08 -2.28 -5.61
N GLU A 88 9.30 -1.85 -5.31
CA GLU A 88 9.67 -1.48 -3.96
C GLU A 88 9.09 -0.10 -3.65
N TYR A 89 8.21 -0.02 -2.66
CA TYR A 89 7.64 1.23 -2.16
C TYR A 89 8.40 1.66 -0.90
N LYS A 90 8.75 2.95 -0.76
CA LYS A 90 9.42 3.48 0.44
C LYS A 90 8.47 3.55 1.63
N PHE A 91 7.17 3.68 1.37
CA PHE A 91 6.07 3.73 2.34
C PHE A 91 4.98 2.75 1.93
N ILE A 92 4.46 2.02 2.92
CA ILE A 92 3.43 0.99 2.72
C ILE A 92 2.29 1.19 3.70
N LEU A 93 1.11 0.67 3.36
CA LEU A 93 -0.02 0.62 4.26
C LEU A 93 -0.05 -0.71 5.00
N SER A 94 -0.21 -0.66 6.31
CA SER A 94 -0.55 -1.83 7.13
C SER A 94 -1.95 -1.65 7.69
N THR A 95 -2.86 -2.56 7.33
CA THR A 95 -4.14 -2.70 8.00
C THR A 95 -3.91 -3.43 9.32
N ILE A 96 -4.29 -2.82 10.44
CA ILE A 96 -4.21 -3.41 11.78
C ILE A 96 -5.43 -4.27 12.06
#